data_AF-A0A7T4Y5Z5-F1
#
_entry.id   AF-A0A7T4Y5Z5-F1
#
_cell.length_a   1.000
_cell.length_b   1.000
_cell.length_c   1.000
_cell.angle_alpha   90.00
_cell.angle_beta   90.00
_cell.angle_gamma   90.00
#
_symmetry.space_group_name_H-M   'P 1'
#
loop_
_entity.id
_entity.type
_entity.pdbx_description
1 polymer ?
#
loop_
_entity_poly.entity_id
_entity_poly.type
_entity_poly.pdbx_seq_one_letter_code
_entity_poly.pdbx_strand_id
1 'polypeptide(L)'
;MDARVTLATRKIVAKDAAADWLLPRLPQAQRALLATARDAYRGEGGDGADEAWHERGADVRAWVDDVSQAIARMLREGGAA
;
A
#
# COMPACT_ATOMS: atom_id res chain seq x y z
N MET A 1 5.25 -4.98 -5.33
CA MET A 1 5.73 -5.89 -4.30
C MET A 1 5.59 -5.10 -3.02
N ASP A 2 4.81 -5.58 -2.04
CA ASP A 2 4.56 -4.85 -0.79
C ASP A 2 5.38 -5.45 0.35
N ALA A 3 6.19 -4.63 1.01
CA ALA A 3 7.13 -5.11 2.02
C ALA A 3 6.42 -5.54 3.33
N ARG A 4 5.24 -4.99 3.66
CA ARG A 4 4.54 -5.30 4.92
C ARG A 4 4.02 -6.74 4.91
N VAL A 5 3.44 -7.20 3.80
CA VAL A 5 2.96 -8.59 3.66
C VAL A 5 4.11 -9.57 3.72
N THR A 6 5.23 -9.23 3.07
CA THR A 6 6.42 -10.09 3.05
C THR A 6 7.01 -10.21 4.45
N LEU A 7 7.08 -9.13 5.21
CA LEU A 7 7.56 -9.16 6.60
C LEU A 7 6.63 -9.95 7.53
N ALA A 8 5.31 -9.84 7.34
CA ALA A 8 4.34 -10.55 8.17
C ALA A 8 4.23 -12.06 7.85
N THR A 9 4.39 -12.45 6.57
CA THR A 9 4.11 -13.82 6.11
C THR A 9 5.36 -14.59 5.65
N ARG A 10 6.50 -13.91 5.52
CA ARG A 10 7.74 -14.39 4.88
C ARG A 10 7.56 -14.92 3.46
N LYS A 11 6.49 -14.50 2.76
CA LYS A 11 6.19 -14.88 1.39
C LYS A 11 6.16 -13.66 0.48
N ILE A 12 6.72 -13.81 -0.71
CA ILE A 12 6.56 -12.83 -1.78
C ILE A 12 5.20 -13.11 -2.46
N VAL A 13 4.33 -12.12 -2.50
CA VAL A 13 3.00 -12.20 -3.12
C VAL A 13 2.83 -11.14 -4.21
N ALA A 14 1.87 -11.36 -5.11
CA ALA A 14 1.48 -10.40 -6.15
C ALA A 14 1.00 -9.06 -5.53
N LYS A 15 1.11 -7.97 -6.29
CA LYS A 15 0.82 -6.60 -5.80
C LYS A 15 -0.62 -6.43 -5.34
N ASP A 16 -1.55 -7.00 -6.09
CA ASP A 16 -2.98 -6.96 -5.84
C ASP A 16 -3.36 -7.86 -4.66
N ALA A 17 -2.79 -9.06 -4.58
CA ALA A 17 -2.94 -9.95 -3.42
C ALA A 17 -2.40 -9.32 -2.12
N ALA A 18 -1.32 -8.55 -2.21
CA ALA A 18 -0.82 -7.78 -1.08
C ALA A 18 -1.77 -6.64 -0.67
N ALA A 19 -2.33 -5.92 -1.65
CA ALA A 19 -3.32 -4.89 -1.40
C ALA A 19 -4.56 -5.49 -0.72
N ASP A 20 -5.07 -6.62 -1.21
CA ASP A 20 -6.21 -7.34 -0.64
C ASP A 20 -5.95 -7.79 0.81
N TRP A 21 -4.72 -8.20 1.13
CA TRP A 21 -4.34 -8.50 2.51
C TRP A 21 -4.26 -7.25 3.41
N LEU A 22 -3.78 -6.13 2.88
CA LEU A 22 -3.53 -4.91 3.65
C LEU A 22 -4.80 -4.08 3.88
N LEU A 23 -5.71 -4.02 2.91
CA LEU A 23 -6.96 -3.24 2.95
C LEU A 23 -7.77 -3.38 4.26
N PRO A 24 -8.07 -4.59 4.78
CA PRO A 24 -8.86 -4.73 6.02
C PRO A 24 -8.11 -4.25 7.28
N ARG A 25 -6.78 -4.09 7.20
CA ARG A 25 -5.90 -3.73 8.34
C ARG A 25 -5.58 -2.25 8.41
N LEU A 26 -6.02 -1.47 7.42
CA LEU A 26 -5.77 -0.03 7.36
C LEU A 26 -6.94 0.81 7.90
N PRO A 27 -6.64 2.00 8.47
CA PRO A 27 -7.59 3.08 8.66
C PRO A 27 -8.35 3.44 7.38
N GLN A 28 -9.59 3.90 7.52
CA GLN A 28 -10.53 4.10 6.41
C GLN A 28 -10.01 5.05 5.32
N ALA A 29 -9.33 6.13 5.69
CA ALA A 29 -8.75 7.08 4.74
C ALA A 29 -7.67 6.43 3.84
N GLN A 30 -6.81 5.60 4.42
CA GLN A 30 -5.74 4.90 3.70
C GLN A 30 -6.30 3.74 2.84
N ARG A 31 -7.40 3.12 3.29
CA ARG A 31 -8.07 2.04 2.58
C ARG A 31 -8.59 2.48 1.21
N ALA A 32 -9.21 3.66 1.13
CA ALA A 32 -9.76 4.19 -0.13
C ALA A 32 -8.66 4.45 -1.17
N LEU A 33 -7.53 5.01 -0.74
CA LEU A 33 -6.38 5.27 -1.61
C LEU A 33 -5.75 3.97 -2.14
N LEU A 34 -5.55 2.99 -1.26
CA LEU A 34 -4.98 1.69 -1.65
C LEU A 34 -5.92 0.89 -2.56
N ALA A 35 -7.23 0.96 -2.34
CA ALA A 35 -8.22 0.32 -3.21
C ALA A 35 -8.17 0.94 -4.62
N THR A 36 -8.14 2.28 -4.71
CA THR A 36 -8.00 2.99 -5.99
C THR A 36 -6.72 2.58 -6.72
N ALA A 37 -5.60 2.44 -6.00
CA ALA A 37 -4.32 2.00 -6.58
C ALA A 37 -4.36 0.54 -7.07
N ARG A 38 -5.04 -0.35 -6.35
CA ARG A 38 -5.23 -1.75 -6.74
C ARG A 38 -6.07 -1.85 -8.02
N ASP A 39 -7.18 -1.12 -8.08
CA ASP A 39 -8.11 -1.19 -9.19
C ASP A 39 -7.47 -0.57 -10.46
N ALA A 40 -6.72 0.53 -10.32
CA ALA A 40 -5.88 1.06 -11.39
C ALA A 40 -4.83 0.05 -11.89
N TYR A 41 -4.16 -0.68 -10.98
CA TYR A 41 -3.20 -1.73 -11.35
C TYR A 41 -3.84 -2.92 -12.08
N ARG A 42 -5.12 -3.22 -11.80
CA ARG A 42 -5.92 -4.23 -12.52
C ARG A 42 -6.41 -3.75 -13.89
N GLY A 43 -6.19 -2.48 -14.23
CA GLY A 43 -6.70 -1.85 -15.46
C GLY A 43 -8.15 -1.37 -15.33
N GLU A 44 -8.72 -1.35 -14.12
CA GLU A 44 -10.11 -0.97 -13.85
C GLU A 44 -10.27 0.54 -13.57
N GLY A 45 -9.17 1.30 -13.56
CA GLY A 45 -9.14 2.73 -13.20
C GLY A 45 -9.67 3.71 -14.25
N GLY A 46 -9.89 3.27 -15.49
CA GLY A 46 -10.31 4.11 -16.63
C GLY A 46 -9.27 5.15 -17.05
N ASP A 47 -9.53 5.83 -18.17
CA ASP A 47 -8.60 6.79 -18.79
C ASP A 47 -8.39 8.08 -17.97
N GLY A 48 -9.25 8.36 -16.98
CA GLY A 48 -9.17 9.54 -16.10
C GLY A 48 -8.31 9.34 -14.84
N ALA A 49 -7.62 8.20 -14.72
CA ALA A 49 -6.83 7.89 -13.53
C ALA A 49 -5.67 8.88 -13.33
N ASP A 50 -5.00 9.32 -14.41
CA ASP A 50 -3.78 10.14 -14.32
C ASP A 50 -4.01 11.53 -13.70
N GLU A 51 -5.10 12.20 -14.05
CA GLU A 51 -5.47 13.50 -13.47
C GLU A 51 -5.90 13.35 -12.01
N ALA A 52 -6.64 12.28 -11.69
CA ALA A 52 -7.03 11.95 -10.32
C ALA A 52 -5.81 11.61 -9.42
N TRP A 53 -4.74 11.05 -9.98
CA TRP A 53 -3.49 10.81 -9.25
C TRP A 53 -2.70 12.08 -9.00
N HIS A 54 -2.77 13.05 -9.92
CA HIS A 54 -2.07 14.33 -9.76
C HIS A 54 -2.61 15.13 -8.56
N GLU A 55 -3.93 15.19 -8.41
CA GLU A 55 -4.59 15.85 -7.28
C GLU A 55 -4.35 15.14 -5.94
N ARG A 56 -4.18 13.81 -5.96
CA ARG A 56 -3.93 12.99 -4.77
C ARG A 56 -2.45 12.86 -4.40
N GLY A 57 -1.56 13.58 -5.07
CA GLY A 57 -0.11 13.44 -4.87
C GLY A 57 0.35 13.68 -3.41
N ALA A 58 -0.30 14.61 -2.70
CA ALA A 58 0.00 14.87 -1.28
C ALA A 58 -0.40 13.67 -0.39
N ASP A 59 -1.59 13.11 -0.62
CA ASP A 59 -2.09 11.94 0.12
C ASP A 59 -1.25 10.69 -0.16
N VAL A 60 -0.82 10.50 -1.42
CA VAL A 60 0.10 9.42 -1.80
C VAL A 60 1.44 9.57 -1.09
N ARG A 61 2.00 10.78 -1.02
CA ARG A 61 3.29 11.00 -0.34
C ARG A 61 3.18 10.74 1.16
N ALA A 62 2.15 11.27 1.81
CA ALA A 62 1.89 11.01 3.24
C ALA A 62 1.71 9.50 3.51
N TRP A 63 1.05 8.80 2.59
CA TRP A 63 0.87 7.36 2.69
C TRP A 63 2.19 6.58 2.52
N VAL A 64 3.01 6.93 1.54
CA VAL A 64 4.33 6.32 1.33
C VAL A 64 5.22 6.51 2.57
N ASP A 65 5.18 7.69 3.19
CA ASP A 65 5.94 7.98 4.40
C ASP A 65 5.49 7.11 5.58
N ASP A 66 4.17 7.00 5.81
CA ASP A 66 3.61 6.14 6.86
C ASP A 66 3.94 4.64 6.62
N VAL A 67 3.84 4.19 5.37
CA VAL A 67 4.21 2.81 4.98
C VAL A 67 5.68 2.54 5.24
N SER A 68 6.55 3.44 4.79
CA SER A 68 8.00 3.30 4.95
C SER A 68 8.41 3.31 6.42
N GLN A 69 7.83 4.20 7.23
CA GLN A 69 8.11 4.26 8.67
C GLN A 69 7.65 3.00 9.41
N ALA A 70 6.46 2.48 9.10
CA ALA A 70 5.98 1.23 9.70
C ALA A 70 6.85 0.03 9.30
N ILE A 71 7.26 -0.07 8.03
CA ILE A 71 8.17 -1.12 7.56
C ILE A 71 9.51 -1.01 8.29
N ALA A 72 10.09 0.18 8.38
CA ALA A 72 11.34 0.42 9.07
C ALA A 72 11.24 0.06 10.56
N ARG A 73 10.11 0.33 11.20
CA ARG A 73 9.83 -0.09 12.58
C ARG A 73 9.79 -1.61 12.70
N MET A 74 9.04 -2.30 11.85
CA MET A 74 8.94 -3.77 11.85
C MET A 74 10.30 -4.44 11.58
N LEU A 75 11.14 -3.87 10.71
CA LEU A 75 12.49 -4.36 10.46
C LEU A 75 13.41 -4.20 11.68
N ARG A 76 13.30 -3.09 12.41
CA ARG A 76 14.07 -2.88 13.64
C ARG A 76 13.61 -3.80 14.78
N GLU A 77 12.31 -4.01 14.92
CA GLU A 77 11.74 -4.88 15.95
C GLU A 77 11.96 -6.37 15.64
N GLY A 78 11.94 -6.77 14.36
CA GLY A 78 12.21 -8.14 13.92
C GLY A 78 13.69 -8.53 13.85
N GLY A 79 14.61 -7.56 13.92
CA GLY A 79 16.06 -7.79 14.00
C GLY A 79 16.61 -7.89 15.42
N ALA A 80 15.76 -7.72 16.45
CA ALA A 80 16.13 -7.80 17.87
C ALA A 80 15.82 -9.16 18.51
N ALA A 81 15.59 -10.21 17.71
CA ALA A 81 15.30 -11.57 18.15
C ALA A 81 16.40 -12.55 17.72
#